data_AF-A0A972XBS3-F1
#
_entry.id   AF-A0A972XBS3-F1
#
_cell.length_a   1.000
_cell.length_b   1.000
_cell.length_c   1.000
_cell.angle_alpha   90.00
_cell.angle_beta   90.00
_cell.angle_gamma   90.00
#
_symmetry.space_group_name_H-M   'P 1'
#
loop_
_entity.id
_entity.type
_entity.pdbx_description
1 polymer ?
#
loop_
_entity_poly.entity_id
_entity_poly.type
_entity_poly.pdbx_seq_one_letter_code
_entity_poly.pdbx_strand_id
1 'polypeptide(L)'
;AQFLGLVTLAMTFALNIHLILIDIVLQSFKAVPFGTWPSNWSAQSLFTLMTQSFQLGLILSMPILLVYLMFNLTQAFLGRTSPQLNLFSVGFAFTIPLAFLVLTLILPDLQLMLMRAIENPLRLVRDGMELKLGR
;
A
#
# COMPACT_ATOMS: atom_id res chain seq x y z
N ALA A 1 9.07 4.64 -5.73
CA ALA A 1 8.68 3.22 -5.54
C ALA A 1 9.66 2.45 -4.67
N GLN A 2 10.97 2.40 -5.02
CA GLN A 2 11.97 1.64 -4.25
C GLN A 2 12.03 2.00 -2.76
N PHE A 3 12.00 3.29 -2.42
CA PHE A 3 11.97 3.76 -1.03
C PHE A 3 10.84 3.12 -0.21
N LEU A 4 9.59 3.23 -0.69
CA LEU A 4 8.44 2.62 -0.03
C LEU A 4 8.56 1.09 0.06
N GLY A 5 9.10 0.43 -0.97
CA GLY A 5 9.35 -1.01 -0.95
C GLY A 5 10.33 -1.43 0.15
N LEU A 6 11.44 -0.70 0.31
CA LEU A 6 12.41 -0.95 1.38
C LEU A 6 11.84 -0.66 2.76
N VAL A 7 11.05 0.41 2.91
CA VAL A 7 10.35 0.73 4.17
C VAL A 7 9.36 -0.38 4.54
N THR A 8 8.54 -0.83 3.59
CA THR A 8 7.61 -1.95 3.81
C THR A 8 8.33 -3.23 4.19
N LEU A 9 9.45 -3.53 3.53
CA LEU A 9 10.28 -4.69 3.86
C LEU A 9 10.84 -4.56 5.29
N ALA A 10 11.42 -3.42 5.63
CA ALA A 10 11.94 -3.16 6.98
C ALA A 10 10.84 -3.29 8.04
N MET A 11 9.65 -2.73 7.78
CA MET A 11 8.49 -2.87 8.67
C MET A 11 8.01 -4.33 8.78
N THR A 12 8.07 -5.11 7.70
CA THR A 12 7.73 -6.55 7.71
C THR A 12 8.62 -7.33 8.68
N PHE A 13 9.91 -7.03 8.71
CA PHE A 13 10.84 -7.61 9.68
C PHE A 13 10.61 -7.05 11.09
N ALA A 14 10.47 -5.73 11.24
CA ALA A 14 10.28 -5.08 12.54
C ALA A 14 9.00 -5.53 13.25
N LEU A 15 7.92 -5.81 12.49
CA LEU A 15 6.64 -6.29 13.01
C LEU A 15 6.54 -7.82 13.07
N ASN A 16 7.63 -8.54 12.80
CA ASN A 16 7.66 -10.01 12.81
C ASN A 16 6.65 -10.69 11.86
N ILE A 17 6.18 -10.00 10.84
CA ILE A 17 5.20 -10.52 9.85
C ILE A 17 5.77 -11.75 9.14
N HIS A 18 7.07 -11.78 8.90
CA HIS A 18 7.75 -12.93 8.30
C HIS A 18 7.60 -14.23 9.11
N LEU A 19 7.56 -14.16 10.45
CA LEU A 19 7.33 -15.34 11.29
C LEU A 19 5.89 -15.86 11.14
N ILE A 20 4.93 -14.95 11.03
CA ILE A 20 3.51 -15.29 10.79
C ILE A 20 3.37 -16.03 9.45
N LEU A 21 4.07 -15.58 8.40
CA LEU A 21 4.04 -16.24 7.09
C LEU A 21 4.61 -17.66 7.14
N ILE A 22 5.71 -17.87 7.86
CA ILE A 22 6.31 -19.20 8.02
C ILE A 22 5.35 -20.14 8.76
N ASP A 23 4.73 -19.67 9.84
CA ASP A 23 3.76 -20.45 10.62
C ASP A 23 2.54 -20.88 9.77
N ILE A 24 2.01 -19.98 8.95
CA ILE A 24 0.94 -20.28 7.98
C ILE A 24 1.33 -21.39 7.02
N VAL A 25 2.54 -21.32 6.45
CA VAL A 25 3.03 -22.35 5.54
C VAL A 25 3.13 -23.70 6.24
N LEU A 26 3.66 -23.73 7.47
CA LEU A 26 3.76 -24.97 8.25
C LEU A 26 2.38 -25.56 8.59
N GLN A 27 1.41 -24.71 8.92
CA GLN A 27 0.03 -25.13 9.19
C GLN A 27 -0.68 -25.64 7.92
N SER A 28 -0.37 -25.07 6.75
CA SER A 28 -0.96 -25.51 5.49
C SER A 28 -0.75 -26.99 5.19
N PHE A 29 0.41 -27.57 5.56
CA PHE A 29 0.71 -29.00 5.37
C PHE A 29 -0.15 -29.93 6.22
N LYS A 30 -0.73 -29.43 7.31
CA LYS A 30 -1.63 -30.20 8.19
C LYS A 30 -3.09 -29.95 7.86
N ALA A 31 -3.42 -28.72 7.46
CA ALA A 31 -4.80 -28.27 7.27
C ALA A 31 -5.36 -28.61 5.88
N VAL A 32 -4.54 -28.56 4.83
CA VAL A 32 -4.99 -28.80 3.46
C VAL A 32 -4.52 -30.19 2.99
N PRO A 33 -5.43 -31.14 2.70
CA PRO A 33 -5.07 -32.43 2.14
C PRO A 33 -4.36 -32.28 0.79
N PHE A 34 -3.38 -33.15 0.53
CA PHE A 34 -2.70 -33.18 -0.77
C PHE A 34 -3.70 -33.50 -1.89
N GLY A 35 -3.66 -32.70 -2.95
CA GLY A 35 -4.52 -32.88 -4.13
C GLY A 35 -5.91 -32.26 -4.03
N THR A 36 -6.26 -31.61 -2.93
CA THR A 36 -7.52 -30.86 -2.80
C THR A 36 -7.28 -29.36 -2.78
N TRP A 37 -8.04 -28.61 -3.59
CA TRP A 37 -8.01 -27.15 -3.59
C TRP A 37 -9.06 -26.60 -2.62
N PRO A 38 -8.72 -25.66 -1.73
CA PRO A 38 -9.69 -25.01 -0.85
C PRO A 38 -10.84 -24.35 -1.61
N SER A 39 -12.08 -24.67 -1.26
CA SER A 39 -13.28 -24.12 -1.90
C SER A 39 -13.40 -22.58 -1.75
N ASN A 40 -12.88 -22.04 -0.65
CA ASN A 40 -12.91 -20.60 -0.36
C ASN A 40 -11.89 -19.79 -1.19
N TRP A 41 -10.88 -20.45 -1.78
CA TRP A 41 -9.92 -19.81 -2.67
C TRP A 41 -10.45 -19.79 -4.11
N SER A 42 -11.45 -18.95 -4.34
CA SER A 42 -12.06 -18.77 -5.67
C SER A 42 -11.38 -17.64 -6.46
N ALA A 43 -11.62 -17.57 -7.77
CA ALA A 43 -11.20 -16.41 -8.58
C ALA A 43 -11.76 -15.08 -8.02
N GLN A 44 -12.95 -15.11 -7.43
CA GLN A 44 -13.55 -13.93 -6.79
C GLN A 44 -12.74 -13.44 -5.58
N SER A 45 -12.12 -14.34 -4.82
CA SER A 45 -11.24 -13.98 -3.70
C SER A 45 -10.01 -13.20 -4.18
N LEU A 46 -9.45 -13.57 -5.34
CA LEU A 46 -8.34 -12.85 -5.97
C LEU A 46 -8.76 -11.45 -6.44
N PHE A 47 -9.90 -11.33 -7.11
CA PHE A 47 -10.42 -10.01 -7.52
C PHE A 47 -10.69 -9.09 -6.32
N THR A 48 -11.17 -9.66 -5.22
CA THR A 48 -11.37 -8.92 -3.97
C THR A 48 -10.05 -8.38 -3.42
N LEU A 49 -9.00 -9.22 -3.39
CA LEU A 49 -7.66 -8.80 -2.97
C LEU A 49 -7.07 -7.71 -3.87
N MET A 50 -7.22 -7.83 -5.19
CA MET A 50 -6.76 -6.79 -6.12
C MET A 50 -7.49 -5.47 -5.90
N THR A 51 -8.81 -5.52 -5.74
CA THR A 51 -9.64 -4.33 -5.51
C THR A 51 -9.24 -3.63 -4.20
N GLN A 52 -9.06 -4.39 -3.13
CA GLN A 52 -8.63 -3.85 -1.83
C GLN A 52 -7.21 -3.29 -1.88
N SER A 53 -6.28 -3.95 -2.58
CA SER A 53 -4.91 -3.47 -2.74
C SER A 53 -4.88 -2.15 -3.52
N PHE A 54 -5.68 -2.04 -4.58
CA PHE A 54 -5.83 -0.81 -5.34
C PHE A 54 -6.47 0.31 -4.52
N GLN A 55 -7.51 -0.01 -3.74
CA GLN A 55 -8.16 0.95 -2.84
C GLN A 55 -7.19 1.48 -1.78
N LEU A 56 -6.42 0.62 -1.14
CA LEU A 56 -5.41 1.03 -0.15
C LEU A 56 -4.32 1.88 -0.80
N GLY A 57 -3.83 1.49 -1.97
CA GLY A 57 -2.84 2.26 -2.73
C GLY A 57 -3.35 3.64 -3.14
N LEU A 58 -4.62 3.74 -3.54
CA LEU A 58 -5.29 5.02 -3.80
C LEU A 58 -5.33 5.86 -2.54
N ILE A 59 -5.88 5.35 -1.43
CA ILE A 59 -6.00 6.07 -0.16
C ILE A 59 -4.63 6.59 0.31
N LEU A 60 -3.57 5.77 0.19
CA LEU A 60 -2.21 6.20 0.52
C LEU A 60 -1.71 7.35 -0.35
N SER A 61 -2.07 7.31 -1.63
CA SER A 61 -1.62 8.29 -2.63
C SER A 61 -2.48 9.56 -2.64
N MET A 62 -3.72 9.51 -2.12
CA MET A 62 -4.67 10.63 -2.15
C MET A 62 -4.08 11.96 -1.67
N PRO A 63 -3.37 12.04 -0.52
CA PRO A 63 -2.84 13.32 -0.03
C PRO A 63 -1.81 13.92 -1.01
N ILE A 64 -0.93 13.08 -1.54
CA ILE A 64 0.09 13.49 -2.52
C ILE A 64 -0.57 13.94 -3.81
N LEU A 65 -1.55 13.18 -4.32
CA LEU A 65 -2.27 13.49 -5.55
C LEU A 65 -3.00 14.83 -5.45
N LEU A 66 -3.64 15.11 -4.31
CA LEU A 66 -4.33 16.39 -4.08
C LEU A 66 -3.35 17.57 -4.05
N VAL A 67 -2.24 17.43 -3.32
CA VAL A 67 -1.20 18.46 -3.26
C VAL A 67 -0.59 18.70 -4.65
N TYR A 68 -0.30 17.64 -5.39
CA TYR A 68 0.24 17.74 -6.74
C TYR A 68 -0.76 18.36 -7.72
N LEU A 69 -2.04 18.01 -7.63
CA LEU A 69 -3.09 18.62 -8.44
C LEU A 69 -3.18 20.12 -8.15
N MET A 70 -3.27 20.52 -6.88
CA MET A 70 -3.29 21.93 -6.48
C MET A 70 -2.07 22.69 -7.00
N PHE A 71 -0.88 22.10 -6.87
CA PHE A 71 0.35 22.69 -7.40
C PHE A 71 0.29 22.91 -8.92
N ASN A 72 -0.21 21.93 -9.68
CA ASN A 72 -0.38 22.07 -11.13
C ASN A 72 -1.41 23.16 -11.49
N LEU A 73 -2.50 23.29 -10.73
CA LEU A 73 -3.46 24.38 -10.91
C LEU A 73 -2.80 25.75 -10.63
N THR A 74 -2.00 25.84 -9.58
CA THR A 74 -1.23 27.06 -9.27
C THR A 74 -0.29 27.42 -10.41
N GLN A 75 0.46 26.46 -10.96
CA GLN A 75 1.34 26.68 -12.11
C GLN A 75 0.56 27.13 -13.36
N ALA A 76 -0.59 26.52 -13.62
CA ALA A 76 -1.46 26.90 -14.74
C ALA A 76 -1.98 28.34 -14.61
N PHE A 77 -2.32 28.78 -13.39
CA PHE A 77 -2.71 30.15 -13.12
C PHE A 77 -1.53 31.12 -13.26
N LEU A 78 -0.38 30.79 -12.66
CA LEU A 78 0.84 31.62 -12.74
C LEU A 78 1.30 31.83 -14.18
N GLY A 79 1.14 30.82 -15.04
CA GLY A 79 1.50 30.90 -16.46
C GLY A 79 0.68 31.90 -17.25
N ARG A 80 -0.54 32.20 -16.80
CA ARG A 80 -1.37 33.26 -17.38
C ARG A 80 -1.03 34.65 -16.81
N THR A 81 -0.69 34.73 -15.52
CA THR A 81 -0.45 36.01 -14.84
C THR A 81 0.98 36.55 -15.02
N SER A 82 1.98 35.68 -15.23
CA SER A 82 3.37 36.10 -15.40
C SER A 82 4.08 35.27 -16.49
N PRO A 83 3.95 35.66 -17.77
CA PRO A 83 4.52 34.93 -18.90
C PRO A 83 6.06 34.99 -18.97
N GLN A 84 6.69 35.81 -18.12
CA GLN A 84 8.15 35.94 -18.03
C GLN A 84 8.78 34.97 -17.02
N LEU A 85 7.99 34.37 -16.12
CA LEU A 85 8.51 33.38 -15.19
C LEU A 85 8.79 32.07 -15.91
N ASN A 86 10.02 31.55 -15.80
CA ASN A 86 10.34 30.19 -16.20
C ASN A 86 9.71 29.20 -15.21
N LEU A 87 8.43 28.91 -15.40
CA LEU A 87 7.65 28.01 -14.53
C LEU A 87 8.20 26.59 -14.46
N PHE A 88 8.99 26.16 -15.45
CA PHE A 88 9.73 24.91 -15.35
C PHE A 88 10.78 24.96 -14.24
N SER A 89 11.58 26.03 -14.19
CA SER A 89 12.60 26.20 -13.14
C SER A 89 11.98 26.36 -11.75
N VAL A 90 10.90 27.15 -11.64
CA VAL A 90 10.18 27.34 -10.37
C VAL A 90 9.48 26.04 -9.95
N GLY A 91 8.88 25.34 -10.91
CA GLY A 91 8.18 24.07 -10.71
C GLY A 91 9.08 23.03 -10.05
N PHE A 92 10.27 22.79 -10.59
CA PHE A 92 11.21 21.83 -10.03
C PHE A 92 11.70 22.21 -8.63
N ALA A 93 12.03 23.50 -8.42
CA ALA A 93 12.52 23.98 -7.13
C ALA A 93 11.51 23.76 -5.99
N PHE A 94 10.21 23.87 -6.28
CA PHE A 94 9.15 23.67 -5.29
C PHE A 94 8.65 22.22 -5.19
N THR A 95 8.62 21.48 -6.30
CA THR A 95 8.04 20.12 -6.32
C THR A 95 8.85 19.14 -5.47
N ILE A 96 10.19 19.22 -5.51
CA ILE A 96 11.04 18.27 -4.77
C ILE A 96 10.87 18.42 -3.24
N PRO A 97 11.04 19.61 -2.63
CA PRO A 97 10.83 19.77 -1.19
C PRO A 97 9.41 19.42 -0.76
N LEU A 98 8.40 19.78 -1.57
CA LEU A 98 7.01 19.48 -1.31
C LEU A 98 6.74 17.96 -1.30
N ALA A 99 7.31 17.22 -2.25
CA ALA A 99 7.19 15.77 -2.28
C ALA A 99 7.82 15.11 -1.03
N PHE A 100 8.99 15.58 -0.60
CA PHE A 100 9.63 15.09 0.62
C PHE A 100 8.82 15.43 1.88
N LEU A 101 8.27 16.64 1.96
CA LEU A 101 7.40 17.05 3.07
C LEU A 101 6.17 16.15 3.17
N VAL A 102 5.51 15.83 2.06
CA VAL A 102 4.35 14.95 2.09
C VAL A 102 4.74 13.52 2.44
N LEU A 103 5.88 13.02 1.95
CA LEU A 103 6.38 11.69 2.32
C LEU A 103 6.67 11.57 3.82
N THR A 104 7.25 12.59 4.45
CA THR A 104 7.52 12.58 5.90
C THR A 104 6.25 12.62 6.74
N LEU A 105 5.20 13.30 6.25
CA LEU A 105 3.88 13.31 6.90
C LEU A 105 3.17 11.95 6.82
N ILE A 106 3.37 11.19 5.75
CA ILE A 106 2.73 9.88 5.53
C ILE A 106 3.46 8.74 6.25
N LEU A 107 4.77 8.88 6.49
CA LEU A 107 5.63 7.85 7.08
C LEU A 107 5.08 7.21 8.37
N PRO A 108 4.56 7.97 9.36
CA PRO A 108 3.98 7.41 10.58
C PRO A 108 2.77 6.50 10.33
N ASP A 109 1.96 6.83 9.32
CA ASP A 109 0.71 6.10 9.01
C ASP A 109 0.96 4.81 8.22
N LEU A 110 2.18 4.63 7.68
CA LEU A 110 2.54 3.44 6.91
C LEU A 110 2.43 2.15 7.73
N GLN A 111 2.71 2.19 9.04
CA GLN A 111 2.56 1.01 9.90
C GLN A 111 1.10 0.54 9.94
N LEU A 112 0.17 1.45 10.21
CA LEU A 112 -1.25 1.14 10.28
C LEU A 112 -1.75 0.65 8.92
N MET A 113 -1.30 1.28 7.84
CA MET A 113 -1.64 0.84 6.50
C MET A 113 -1.11 -0.57 6.19
N LEU A 114 0.12 -0.89 6.57
CA LEU A 114 0.69 -2.21 6.36
C LEU A 114 -0.10 -3.29 7.10
N MET A 115 -0.51 -3.02 8.34
CA MET A 115 -1.35 -3.94 9.11
C MET A 115 -2.69 -4.19 8.42
N ARG A 116 -3.37 -3.13 7.93
CA ARG A 116 -4.61 -3.25 7.16
C ARG A 116 -4.43 -4.00 5.84
N ALA A 117 -3.28 -3.81 5.19
CA ALA A 117 -2.98 -4.49 3.92
C ALA A 117 -2.81 -6.00 4.11
N ILE A 118 -2.30 -6.45 5.26
CA ILE A 118 -2.06 -7.87 5.55
C ILE A 118 -3.30 -8.57 6.10
N GLU A 119 -4.18 -7.86 6.81
CA GLU A 119 -5.37 -8.42 7.44
C GLU A 119 -6.25 -9.21 6.46
N ASN A 120 -6.58 -8.62 5.31
CA ASN A 120 -7.47 -9.24 4.32
C ASN A 120 -6.86 -10.50 3.65
N PRO A 121 -5.62 -10.47 3.13
CA PRO A 121 -4.94 -11.68 2.66
C PRO A 121 -4.84 -12.75 3.73
N LEU A 122 -4.49 -12.37 4.96
CA LEU A 122 -4.34 -13.32 6.05
C LEU A 122 -5.66 -14.00 6.41
N ARG A 123 -6.76 -13.23 6.42
CA ARG A 123 -8.11 -13.76 6.62
C ARG A 123 -8.49 -14.77 5.53
N LEU A 124 -8.27 -14.44 4.25
CA LEU A 124 -8.58 -15.35 3.14
C LEU A 124 -7.75 -16.64 3.19
N VAL A 125 -6.48 -16.53 3.57
CA VAL A 125 -5.59 -17.67 3.75
C VAL A 125 -6.07 -18.57 4.89
N ARG A 126 -6.48 -17.99 6.03
CA ARG A 126 -7.08 -18.73 7.15
C ARG A 126 -8.42 -19.38 6.80
N ASP A 127 -9.31 -18.64 6.15
CA ASP A 127 -10.64 -19.12 5.74
C ASP A 127 -10.52 -20.30 4.76
N GLY A 128 -9.54 -20.29 3.86
CA GLY A 128 -9.28 -21.41 2.96
C GLY A 128 -8.69 -22.63 3.64
N MET A 129 -7.89 -22.46 4.68
CA MET A 129 -7.35 -23.58 5.45
C MET A 129 -8.33 -24.13 6.49
N GLU A 130 -9.57 -23.62 6.55
CA GLU A 130 -10.57 -23.95 7.59
C GLU A 130 -10.03 -23.82 9.02
N LEU A 131 -9.01 -22.98 9.22
CA LEU A 131 -8.44 -22.71 10.52
C LEU A 131 -9.42 -21.82 11.30
N LYS A 132 -10.44 -22.44 11.89
CA LYS A 132 -11.34 -21.79 12.85
C LYS A 132 -10.49 -21.15 13.93
N LEU A 133 -10.79 -19.88 14.25
CA LEU A 133 -10.24 -19.16 15.38
C LEU A 133 -10.12 -20.09 16.60
N GLY A 134 -8.90 -20.49 16.91
CA GLY A 134 -8.52 -20.62 18.31
C GLY A 134 -8.75 -19.24 18.92
N ARG A 135 -9.65 -19.19 19.90
CA ARG A 135 -10.02 -18.01 20.68
C ARG A 135 -8.82 -17.12 21.02
#